data_AF-A0A3A5T640-F1
#
_entry.id   AF-A0A3A5T640-F1
#
_cell.length_a   1.000
_cell.length_b   1.000
_cell.length_c   1.000
_cell.angle_alpha   90.00
_cell.angle_beta   90.00
_cell.angle_gamma   90.00
#
_symmetry.space_group_name_H-M   'P 1'
#
loop_
_entity.id
_entity.type
_entity.pdbx_description
1 polymer ?
#
loop_
_entity_poly.entity_id
_entity_poly.type
_entity_poly.pdbx_seq_one_letter_code
_entity_poly.pdbx_strand_id
1 'polypeptide(L)'
;MKEFTSQTGGRYTYIDDIMNLQNLALAFTSIFDECDNFIISGCQVSGTSISAGYVYINGKIRYCAGTSGVSKWPMYLYENNSVERVSYADSGDKIGRNIYGCAVSSSVPIANDVLTEAPPQFISITSDGTALRLKEALFGKYALMIDSPNSVQTVQKDVVIDGTVTANKDLTAQKGINLTSGTAKASITYNASGALSIQSQLNGKPVYKVTITEDGAIQFYIGDTLLASLDSNGMTLKVTMSLNSIKAGNIVVASNHIYNTGVAADTGSININMLGYNEGDSYYRDTKIGDGKNTVILEIIGKSKASIFYGPVKISHADSSLLSLKNASLPKTDNQLITCLNWEDKNSEQIGYMGYSNISNKDLYIKNNIGNLVLNNDVYVTGKLFVGGIDVIARTIEYPKDSGWIAINVQNCGITTKLYVRQVGKVVSIQGELHTHHSGTIFTLPNTIDPPKYKIGYSHNKGRGNWHCTIQGGQRNCVVDYCNNGCSEYIGFLMTYII
;
A
#
# COMPACT_ATOMS: atom_id res chain seq x y z
N MET A 1 1.90 56.50 67.99
CA MET A 1 3.35 56.73 68.25
C MET A 1 3.50 58.08 68.95
N LYS A 2 4.56 58.29 69.73
CA LYS A 2 4.91 59.62 70.25
C LYS A 2 6.33 59.93 69.81
N GLU A 3 6.56 61.11 69.23
CA GLU A 3 7.90 61.60 68.96
C GLU A 3 8.23 62.72 69.93
N PHE A 4 9.35 62.57 70.61
CA PHE A 4 9.90 63.54 71.52
C PHE A 4 10.53 64.69 70.74
N THR A 5 10.25 65.91 71.19
CA THR A 5 10.80 67.14 70.61
C THR A 5 11.63 67.84 71.68
N SER A 6 12.95 67.81 71.52
CA SER A 6 13.87 68.56 72.38
C SER A 6 13.94 70.02 71.93
N GLN A 7 13.77 70.96 72.87
CA GLN A 7 14.00 72.38 72.63
C GLN A 7 14.99 72.95 73.66
N THR A 8 15.67 74.05 73.31
CA THR A 8 16.62 74.72 74.22
C THR A 8 15.91 75.12 75.52
N GLY A 9 16.52 74.80 76.68
CA GLY A 9 15.98 75.09 78.03
C GLY A 9 15.27 73.93 78.74
N GLY A 10 15.25 72.72 78.16
CA GLY A 10 14.65 71.51 78.75
C GLY A 10 15.51 70.82 79.82
N ARG A 11 14.93 69.95 80.65
CA ARG A 11 15.65 69.17 81.70
C ARG A 11 16.57 68.09 81.09
N TYR A 12 17.79 67.96 81.61
CA TYR A 12 18.89 67.08 81.16
C TYR A 12 18.75 65.56 81.44
N THR A 13 17.56 65.00 81.60
CA THR A 13 17.42 63.56 81.92
C THR A 13 17.31 62.69 80.67
N TYR A 14 18.32 61.84 80.43
CA TYR A 14 18.36 60.70 79.50
C TYR A 14 17.79 60.94 78.09
N ILE A 15 18.03 62.14 77.55
CA ILE A 15 17.49 62.54 76.25
C ILE A 15 17.97 61.61 75.14
N ASP A 16 19.22 61.16 75.20
CA ASP A 16 19.80 60.24 74.23
C ASP A 16 19.13 58.87 74.28
N ASP A 17 18.81 58.33 75.45
CA ASP A 17 18.11 57.04 75.58
C ASP A 17 16.69 57.12 74.98
N ILE A 18 15.99 58.24 75.17
CA ILE A 18 14.67 58.48 74.60
C ILE A 18 14.76 58.64 73.08
N MET A 19 15.75 59.38 72.58
CA MET A 19 16.00 59.53 71.14
C MET A 19 16.40 58.20 70.50
N ASN A 20 17.17 57.36 71.20
CA ASN A 20 17.53 56.02 70.74
C ASN A 20 16.31 55.09 70.65
N LEU A 21 15.43 55.11 71.65
CA LEU A 21 14.17 54.35 71.63
C LEU A 21 13.23 54.85 70.53
N GLN A 22 13.17 56.16 70.28
CA GLN A 22 12.42 56.74 69.17
C GLN A 22 12.98 56.31 67.82
N ASN A 23 14.31 56.40 67.63
CA ASN A 23 14.95 55.97 66.38
C ASN A 23 14.72 54.49 66.11
N LEU A 24 14.73 53.65 67.14
CA LEU A 24 14.35 52.24 67.02
C LEU A 24 12.88 52.09 66.57
N ALA A 25 11.95 52.84 67.17
CA ALA A 25 10.54 52.80 66.77
C ALA A 25 10.32 53.29 65.33
N LEU A 26 11.08 54.29 64.88
CA LEU A 26 11.05 54.80 63.51
C LEU A 26 11.67 53.81 62.50
N ALA A 27 12.75 53.12 62.88
CA ALA A 27 13.33 52.06 62.07
C ALA A 27 12.39 50.85 61.89
N PHE A 28 11.52 50.57 62.87
CA PHE A 28 10.46 49.58 62.67
C PHE A 28 9.37 50.06 61.71
N THR A 29 9.07 51.37 61.68
CA THR A 29 8.10 51.90 60.72
C THR A 29 8.57 51.87 59.28
N SER A 30 9.89 51.95 59.04
CA SER A 30 10.43 51.91 57.68
C SER A 30 10.25 50.55 56.99
N ILE A 31 9.92 49.49 57.74
CA ILE A 31 9.53 48.19 57.14
C ILE A 31 8.27 48.35 56.26
N PHE A 32 7.42 49.33 56.59
CA PHE A 32 6.18 49.62 55.88
C PHE A 32 6.35 50.79 54.89
N ASP A 33 7.59 51.19 54.61
CA ASP A 33 7.84 52.19 53.58
C ASP A 33 7.30 51.67 52.23
N GLU A 34 6.66 52.58 51.49
CA GLU A 34 5.94 52.30 50.24
C GLU A 34 4.70 51.38 50.36
N CYS A 35 4.28 50.97 51.56
CA CYS A 35 2.97 50.37 51.77
C CYS A 35 1.89 51.47 51.83
N ASP A 36 0.70 51.16 51.32
CA ASP A 36 -0.49 52.01 51.50
C ASP A 36 -0.89 52.12 52.97
N ASN A 37 -1.89 52.94 53.31
CA ASN A 37 -2.40 52.97 54.69
C ASN A 37 -3.15 51.67 55.02
N PHE A 38 -2.80 50.99 56.11
CA PHE A 38 -3.37 49.69 56.45
C PHE A 38 -3.53 49.43 57.96
N ILE A 39 -4.37 48.45 58.31
CA ILE A 39 -4.55 47.99 59.69
C ILE A 39 -3.48 46.95 60.04
N ILE A 40 -2.64 47.23 61.03
CA ILE A 40 -1.60 46.32 61.51
C ILE A 40 -2.22 45.17 62.31
N SER A 41 -3.10 45.52 63.26
CA SER A 41 -3.80 44.55 64.11
C SER A 41 -5.07 45.17 64.70
N GLY A 42 -6.02 44.34 65.12
CA GLY A 42 -7.30 44.81 65.68
C GLY A 42 -8.19 45.48 64.63
N CYS A 43 -8.95 46.50 65.06
CA CYS A 43 -9.94 47.20 64.23
C CYS A 43 -10.89 46.22 63.51
N GLN A 44 -11.42 45.27 64.27
CA GLN A 44 -12.34 44.24 63.78
C GLN A 44 -13.77 44.76 63.91
N VAL A 45 -14.57 44.53 62.88
CA VAL A 45 -16.00 44.86 62.88
C VAL A 45 -16.77 43.71 63.53
N SER A 46 -17.53 44.02 64.57
CA SER A 46 -18.44 43.09 65.22
C SER A 46 -19.76 43.80 65.53
N GLY A 47 -20.79 43.50 64.73
CA GLY A 47 -22.07 44.21 64.79
C GLY A 47 -21.90 45.71 64.49
N THR A 48 -22.22 46.55 65.46
CA THR A 48 -22.11 48.02 65.37
C THR A 48 -20.83 48.58 66.01
N SER A 49 -19.81 47.74 66.22
CA SER A 49 -18.57 48.15 66.90
C SER A 49 -17.33 47.82 66.06
N ILE A 50 -16.33 48.70 66.15
CA ILE A 50 -14.96 48.51 65.66
C ILE A 50 -14.06 48.38 66.88
N SER A 51 -13.33 47.27 67.02
CA SER A 51 -12.43 47.05 68.16
C SER A 51 -11.20 47.97 68.14
N ALA A 52 -10.53 48.10 69.29
CA ALA A 52 -9.23 48.76 69.36
C ALA A 52 -8.16 48.01 68.54
N GLY A 53 -7.13 48.72 68.11
CA GLY A 53 -6.08 48.14 67.25
C GLY A 53 -4.95 49.11 66.95
N TYR A 54 -4.07 48.69 66.04
CA TYR A 54 -2.98 49.49 65.52
C TYR A 54 -3.12 49.66 64.01
N VAL A 55 -2.90 50.88 63.53
CA VAL A 55 -2.96 51.22 62.11
C VAL A 55 -1.67 51.90 61.69
N TYR A 56 -1.27 51.69 60.43
CA TYR A 56 -0.22 52.43 59.76
C TYR A 56 -0.88 53.43 58.83
N ILE A 57 -0.73 54.72 59.13
CA ILE A 57 -1.30 55.79 58.31
C ILE A 57 -0.25 56.89 58.16
N ASN A 58 0.07 57.23 56.91
CA ASN A 58 0.97 58.31 56.54
C ASN A 58 2.35 58.19 57.21
N GLY A 59 2.99 57.02 57.07
CA GLY A 59 4.34 56.80 57.59
C GLY A 59 4.42 56.52 59.10
N LYS A 60 3.29 56.52 59.85
CA LYS A 60 3.30 56.39 61.31
C LYS A 60 2.38 55.29 61.82
N ILE A 61 2.83 54.59 62.87
CA ILE A 61 2.02 53.62 63.62
C ILE A 61 1.19 54.33 64.69
N ARG A 62 -0.11 54.07 64.69
CA ARG A 62 -1.10 54.77 65.51
C ARG A 62 -1.94 53.76 66.26
N TYR A 63 -2.24 54.06 67.52
CA TYR A 63 -3.23 53.29 68.27
C TYR A 63 -4.62 53.84 67.94
N CYS A 64 -5.53 52.96 67.52
CA CYS A 64 -6.94 53.26 67.34
C CYS A 64 -7.71 52.67 68.52
N ALA A 65 -8.46 53.51 69.23
CA ALA A 65 -9.26 53.07 70.37
C ALA A 65 -10.51 52.24 69.98
N GLY A 66 -10.87 52.23 68.69
CA GLY A 66 -12.14 51.67 68.22
C GLY A 66 -13.32 52.62 68.42
N THR A 67 -14.52 52.15 68.11
CA THR A 67 -15.78 52.89 68.31
C THR A 67 -16.96 51.91 68.41
N SER A 68 -18.07 52.34 69.01
CA SER A 68 -19.30 51.55 69.18
C SER A 68 -20.52 52.35 68.73
N GLY A 69 -21.61 51.67 68.38
CA GLY A 69 -22.84 52.34 67.92
C GLY A 69 -22.77 52.85 66.47
N VAL A 70 -21.89 52.26 65.66
CA VAL A 70 -21.74 52.56 64.23
C VAL A 70 -23.03 52.19 63.50
N SER A 71 -23.64 53.19 62.85
CA SER A 71 -24.89 53.05 62.07
C SER A 71 -24.73 53.43 60.59
N LYS A 72 -23.57 53.92 60.19
CA LYS A 72 -23.24 54.32 58.82
C LYS A 72 -21.89 53.70 58.44
N TRP A 73 -21.80 53.22 57.19
CA TRP A 73 -20.60 52.61 56.63
C TRP A 73 -20.34 53.18 55.23
N PRO A 74 -19.09 53.25 54.76
CA PRO A 74 -17.86 52.86 55.47
C PRO A 74 -17.50 53.83 56.60
N MET A 75 -16.73 53.33 57.57
CA MET A 75 -16.09 54.14 58.59
C MET A 75 -14.64 54.44 58.16
N TYR A 76 -14.10 55.56 58.62
CA TYR A 76 -12.76 56.01 58.26
C TYR A 76 -11.90 56.09 59.53
N LEU A 77 -10.84 55.28 59.58
CA LEU A 77 -9.78 55.36 60.57
C LEU A 77 -8.77 56.38 60.06
N TYR A 78 -8.59 57.52 60.73
CA TYR A 78 -7.82 58.62 60.19
C TYR A 78 -6.85 59.25 61.18
N GLU A 79 -5.87 59.99 60.66
CA GLU A 79 -4.89 60.72 61.46
C GLU A 79 -5.60 61.71 62.40
N ASN A 80 -5.28 61.64 63.68
CA ASN A 80 -5.74 62.62 64.66
C ASN A 80 -4.57 62.96 65.56
N ASN A 81 -3.70 63.84 65.07
CA ASN A 81 -2.48 64.21 65.75
C ASN A 81 -2.72 65.33 66.77
N SER A 82 -1.90 65.35 67.80
CA SER A 82 -1.89 66.43 68.79
C SER A 82 -0.48 66.68 69.31
N VAL A 83 -0.30 67.78 70.04
CA VAL A 83 0.95 68.10 70.73
C VAL A 83 0.76 68.03 72.23
N GLU A 84 1.72 67.44 72.93
CA GLU A 84 1.81 67.49 74.39
C GLU A 84 2.77 68.62 74.76
N ARG A 85 2.25 69.64 75.43
CA ARG A 85 3.06 70.74 75.98
C ARG A 85 3.55 70.36 77.37
N VAL A 86 4.82 70.65 77.63
CA VAL A 86 5.46 70.42 78.93
C VAL A 86 6.10 71.71 79.41
N SER A 87 6.12 71.93 80.71
CA SER A 87 6.70 73.13 81.31
C SER A 87 8.22 73.07 81.28
N TYR A 88 8.84 74.09 80.67
CA TYR A 88 10.30 74.24 80.62
C TYR A 88 10.80 75.08 81.80
N ALA A 89 12.06 74.86 82.20
CA ALA A 89 12.66 75.54 83.35
C ALA A 89 12.83 77.06 83.13
N ASP A 90 12.79 77.51 81.87
CA ASP A 90 12.91 78.91 81.45
C ASP A 90 11.56 79.65 81.35
N SER A 91 10.52 79.16 82.03
CA SER A 91 9.22 79.81 82.30
C SER A 91 8.18 79.87 81.17
N GLY A 92 8.16 78.87 80.28
CA GLY A 92 7.05 78.66 79.34
C GLY A 92 6.75 77.19 79.04
N ASP A 93 5.49 76.88 78.74
CA ASP A 93 5.09 75.58 78.20
C ASP A 93 5.49 75.48 76.72
N LYS A 94 6.47 74.61 76.41
CA LYS A 94 6.88 74.33 75.01
C LYS A 94 6.37 72.95 74.58
N ILE A 95 6.36 72.69 73.27
CA ILE A 95 5.98 71.38 72.74
C ILE A 95 7.05 70.37 73.15
N GLY A 96 6.68 69.41 74.01
CA GLY A 96 7.57 68.34 74.45
C GLY A 96 7.47 67.10 73.59
N ARG A 97 6.28 66.82 73.01
CA ARG A 97 6.04 65.64 72.18
C ARG A 97 4.98 65.89 71.10
N ASN A 98 5.20 65.30 69.94
CA ASN A 98 4.18 65.08 68.93
C ASN A 98 3.49 63.75 69.20
N ILE A 99 2.16 63.74 69.32
CA ILE A 99 1.35 62.55 69.52
C ILE A 99 0.70 62.19 68.19
N TYR A 100 1.12 61.06 67.64
CA TYR A 100 0.54 60.46 66.44
C TYR A 100 -0.62 59.55 66.83
N GLY A 101 -1.82 60.14 66.85
CA GLY A 101 -3.08 59.48 67.21
C GLY A 101 -3.88 59.01 65.99
N CYS A 102 -4.98 58.29 66.27
CA CYS A 102 -5.97 57.87 65.30
C CYS A 102 -7.38 58.14 65.86
N ALA A 103 -8.28 58.62 65.01
CA ALA A 103 -9.71 58.74 65.32
C ALA A 103 -10.55 57.97 64.30
N VAL A 104 -11.85 57.81 64.59
CA VAL A 104 -12.80 57.10 63.72
C VAL A 104 -13.98 58.01 63.41
N SER A 105 -14.31 58.14 62.12
CA SER A 105 -15.41 58.99 61.65
C SER A 105 -16.29 58.26 60.64
N SER A 106 -17.57 58.64 60.59
CA SER A 106 -18.53 58.19 59.56
C SER A 106 -18.47 59.02 58.27
N SER A 107 -17.59 60.01 58.21
CA SER A 107 -17.33 60.83 57.02
C SER A 107 -15.83 60.99 56.80
N VAL A 108 -15.44 61.13 55.53
CA VAL A 108 -14.04 61.39 55.16
C VAL A 108 -13.55 62.64 55.90
N PRO A 109 -12.39 62.58 56.57
CA PRO A 109 -11.82 63.74 57.25
C PRO A 109 -11.34 64.77 56.22
N ILE A 110 -11.78 66.03 56.36
CA ILE A 110 -11.43 67.12 55.44
C ILE A 110 -10.76 68.31 56.13
N ALA A 111 -10.84 68.40 57.46
CA ALA A 111 -10.18 69.44 58.23
C ALA A 111 -8.69 69.09 58.38
N ASN A 112 -7.81 70.05 58.07
CA ASN A 112 -6.37 69.82 58.13
C ASN A 112 -5.93 69.37 59.53
N ASP A 113 -5.05 68.37 59.58
CA ASP A 113 -4.46 67.89 60.82
C ASP A 113 -3.48 68.92 61.40
N VAL A 114 -3.43 68.99 62.73
CA VAL A 114 -2.69 70.03 63.46
C VAL A 114 -1.17 69.91 63.31
N LEU A 115 -0.64 68.75 62.91
CA LEU A 115 0.79 68.52 62.70
C LEU A 115 1.19 68.46 61.24
N THR A 116 0.35 67.92 60.34
CA THR A 116 0.70 67.78 58.92
C THR A 116 0.24 68.95 58.06
N GLU A 117 -0.64 69.82 58.59
CA GLU A 117 -1.24 70.97 57.91
C GLU A 117 -1.99 70.61 56.60
N ALA A 118 -2.34 69.34 56.43
CA ALA A 118 -3.02 68.78 55.26
C ALA A 118 -4.23 67.91 55.68
N PRO A 119 -5.17 67.63 54.75
CA PRO A 119 -6.27 66.71 55.04
C PRO A 119 -5.75 65.33 55.52
N PRO A 120 -6.28 64.80 56.64
CA PRO A 120 -5.84 63.54 57.21
C PRO A 120 -5.90 62.38 56.21
N GLN A 121 -4.83 61.59 56.17
CA GLN A 121 -4.86 60.29 55.53
C GLN A 121 -5.74 59.31 56.33
N PHE A 122 -6.31 58.31 55.65
CA PHE A 122 -7.24 57.40 56.29
C PHE A 122 -7.22 55.99 55.69
N ILE A 123 -7.83 55.07 56.43
CA ILE A 123 -8.19 53.73 56.01
C ILE A 123 -9.71 53.62 56.06
N SER A 124 -10.31 53.23 54.94
CA SER A 124 -11.74 52.93 54.88
C SER A 124 -11.99 51.50 55.36
N ILE A 125 -12.99 51.31 56.22
CA ILE A 125 -13.46 49.99 56.67
C ILE A 125 -14.97 49.87 56.40
N THR A 126 -15.36 48.80 55.71
CA THR A 126 -16.76 48.52 55.36
C THR A 126 -17.46 47.69 56.44
N SER A 127 -18.78 47.56 56.33
CA SER A 127 -19.63 46.89 57.33
C SER A 127 -19.33 45.40 57.54
N ASP A 128 -18.69 44.75 56.56
CA ASP A 128 -18.21 43.36 56.63
C ASP A 128 -16.79 43.26 57.21
N GLY A 129 -16.16 44.39 57.57
CA GLY A 129 -14.80 44.44 58.10
C GLY A 129 -13.69 44.41 57.03
N THR A 130 -14.05 44.52 55.75
CA THR A 130 -13.09 44.65 54.65
C THR A 130 -12.35 45.99 54.75
N ALA A 131 -11.02 45.89 54.80
CA ALA A 131 -10.06 47.00 54.82
C ALA A 131 -8.70 46.44 54.43
N LEU A 132 -7.77 47.29 53.98
CA LEU A 132 -6.39 46.86 53.74
C LEU A 132 -5.73 46.56 55.10
N ARG A 133 -5.18 45.35 55.26
CA ARG A 133 -4.50 44.92 56.48
C ARG A 133 -3.03 44.62 56.19
N LEU A 134 -2.28 44.37 57.26
CA LEU A 134 -0.85 44.05 57.18
C LEU A 134 -0.55 42.92 56.19
N LYS A 135 -1.41 41.89 56.14
CA LYS A 135 -1.19 40.74 55.27
C LYS A 135 -1.18 41.14 53.78
N GLU A 136 -2.10 42.00 53.37
CA GLU A 136 -2.17 42.47 51.99
C GLU A 136 -1.14 43.56 51.71
N ALA A 137 -1.00 44.54 52.60
CA ALA A 137 -0.20 45.73 52.36
C ALA A 137 1.30 45.44 52.30
N LEU A 138 1.79 44.57 53.18
CA LEU A 138 3.21 44.21 53.24
C LEU A 138 3.48 42.92 52.47
N PHE A 139 2.91 41.80 52.93
CA PHE A 139 3.23 40.50 52.34
C PHE A 139 2.66 40.36 50.93
N GLY A 140 1.47 40.90 50.65
CA GLY A 140 0.92 40.91 49.29
C GLY A 140 1.73 41.72 48.27
N LYS A 141 2.60 42.63 48.72
CA LYS A 141 3.50 43.40 47.85
C LYS A 141 4.82 42.67 47.58
N TYR A 142 5.36 41.96 48.56
CA TYR A 142 6.72 41.41 48.51
C TYR A 142 6.80 39.87 48.52
N ALA A 143 5.70 39.16 48.70
CA ALA A 143 5.66 37.71 48.78
C ALA A 143 4.42 37.11 48.10
N LEU A 144 4.54 35.86 47.66
CA LEU A 144 3.38 35.06 47.26
C LEU A 144 2.71 34.48 48.52
N MET A 145 1.46 34.86 48.75
CA MET A 145 0.66 34.43 49.90
C MET A 145 0.03 33.06 49.65
N ILE A 146 0.01 32.21 50.70
CA ILE A 146 -0.67 30.91 50.66
C ILE A 146 -2.20 31.08 50.54
N ASP A 147 -2.75 32.12 51.17
CA ASP A 147 -4.19 32.46 51.16
C ASP A 147 -4.38 33.96 50.89
N SER A 148 -4.21 34.34 49.62
CA SER A 148 -4.41 35.72 49.15
C SER A 148 -5.91 36.06 49.06
N PRO A 149 -6.34 37.25 49.49
CA PRO A 149 -7.71 37.72 49.24
C PRO A 149 -7.97 38.04 47.76
N ASN A 150 -6.91 38.25 46.95
CA ASN A 150 -7.01 38.46 45.51
C ASN A 150 -7.09 37.11 44.78
N SER A 151 -7.91 37.04 43.73
CA SER A 151 -8.08 35.82 42.90
C SER A 151 -6.84 35.46 42.06
N VAL A 152 -5.90 36.39 41.88
CA VAL A 152 -4.66 36.22 41.12
C VAL A 152 -3.50 36.89 41.86
N GLN A 153 -2.33 36.27 41.83
CA GLN A 153 -1.05 36.86 42.27
C GLN A 153 -0.12 36.95 41.07
N THR A 154 0.59 38.08 40.91
CA THR A 154 1.40 38.35 39.71
C THR A 154 2.82 38.73 40.11
N VAL A 155 3.80 38.11 39.44
CA VAL A 155 5.22 38.48 39.52
C VAL A 155 5.61 39.19 38.22
N GLN A 156 6.11 40.43 38.32
CA GLN A 156 6.36 41.28 37.14
C GLN A 156 7.74 41.06 36.49
N LYS A 157 8.60 40.25 37.11
CA LYS A 157 9.97 39.96 36.68
C LYS A 157 10.15 38.46 36.49
N ASP A 158 11.26 38.09 35.87
CA ASP A 158 11.62 36.69 35.69
C ASP A 158 11.79 35.99 37.04
N VAL A 159 11.33 34.74 37.11
CA VAL A 159 11.40 33.90 38.31
C VAL A 159 12.32 32.71 38.02
N VAL A 160 13.36 32.55 38.82
CA VAL A 160 14.20 31.34 38.84
C VAL A 160 13.75 30.46 40.00
N ILE A 161 13.45 29.20 39.71
CA ILE A 161 13.04 28.20 40.71
C ILE A 161 14.01 27.03 40.61
N ASP A 162 14.92 26.93 41.59
CA ASP A 162 15.93 25.86 41.63
C ASP A 162 15.34 24.49 42.02
N GLY A 163 14.16 24.51 42.63
CA GLY A 163 13.40 23.32 43.01
C GLY A 163 12.38 22.88 41.96
N THR A 164 11.58 21.88 42.32
CA THR A 164 10.46 21.41 41.50
C THR A 164 9.27 22.37 41.60
N VAL A 165 8.66 22.68 40.45
CA VAL A 165 7.37 23.36 40.38
C VAL A 165 6.26 22.31 40.26
N THR A 166 5.26 22.38 41.13
CA THR A 166 4.06 21.52 41.06
C THR A 166 2.81 22.39 40.94
N ALA A 167 2.05 22.20 39.87
CA ALA A 167 0.74 22.81 39.68
C ALA A 167 -0.34 21.74 39.93
N ASN A 168 -1.18 21.94 40.95
CA ASN A 168 -2.30 21.04 41.28
C ASN A 168 -3.51 21.19 40.33
N LYS A 169 -3.44 22.17 39.43
CA LYS A 169 -4.39 22.48 38.37
C LYS A 169 -3.62 22.69 37.06
N ASP A 170 -4.28 23.28 36.06
CA ASP A 170 -3.67 23.53 34.75
C ASP A 170 -2.54 24.59 34.81
N LEU A 171 -1.54 24.40 33.93
CA LEU A 171 -0.52 25.39 33.62
C LEU A 171 -0.86 26.05 32.27
N THR A 172 -1.19 27.33 32.29
CA THR A 172 -1.47 28.11 31.08
C THR A 172 -0.26 28.95 30.67
N ALA A 173 0.27 28.72 29.47
CA ALA A 173 1.36 29.51 28.87
C ALA A 173 0.84 30.30 27.66
N GLN A 174 1.08 31.63 27.64
CA GLN A 174 0.57 32.49 26.56
C GLN A 174 1.34 32.40 25.25
N LYS A 175 2.63 32.02 25.30
CA LYS A 175 3.51 31.96 24.13
C LYS A 175 3.94 30.53 23.80
N GLY A 176 4.45 29.82 24.80
CA GLY A 176 4.87 28.44 24.66
C GLY A 176 5.77 28.00 25.81
N ILE A 177 6.16 26.73 25.78
CA ILE A 177 7.00 26.09 26.78
C ILE A 177 8.30 25.67 26.11
N ASN A 178 9.44 26.08 26.67
CA ASN A 178 10.76 25.67 26.24
C ASN A 178 11.36 24.72 27.28
N LEU A 179 11.88 23.58 26.82
CA LEU A 179 12.48 22.54 27.63
C LEU A 179 13.95 22.43 27.23
N THR A 180 14.85 22.47 28.19
CA THR A 180 16.29 22.35 27.94
C THR A 180 16.91 21.35 28.89
N SER A 181 17.81 20.51 28.37
CA SER A 181 18.61 19.57 29.16
C SER A 181 19.97 19.41 28.50
N GLY A 182 21.00 20.00 29.11
CA GLY A 182 22.31 20.15 28.47
C GLY A 182 22.19 20.88 27.12
N THR A 183 22.58 20.22 26.04
CA THR A 183 22.47 20.75 24.67
C THR A 183 21.16 20.41 23.97
N ALA A 184 20.31 19.55 24.55
CA ALA A 184 19.03 19.18 23.98
C ALA A 184 18.00 20.28 24.24
N LYS A 185 17.23 20.63 23.21
CA LYS A 185 16.19 21.65 23.26
C LYS A 185 14.89 21.09 22.70
N ALA A 186 13.78 21.34 23.37
CA ALA A 186 12.45 21.08 22.85
C ALA A 186 11.52 22.26 23.12
N SER A 187 10.51 22.44 22.29
CA SER A 187 9.53 23.51 22.48
C SER A 187 8.13 23.08 22.05
N ILE A 188 7.13 23.62 22.77
CA ILE A 188 5.71 23.54 22.43
C ILE A 188 5.24 24.98 22.26
N THR A 189 4.95 25.40 21.04
CA THR A 189 4.67 26.80 20.70
C THR A 189 3.60 26.91 19.64
N TYR A 190 2.77 27.95 19.71
CA TYR A 190 2.00 28.40 18.55
C TYR A 190 2.85 29.38 17.74
N ASN A 191 2.88 29.21 16.42
CA ASN A 191 3.50 30.20 15.55
C ASN A 191 2.57 31.42 15.39
N ALA A 192 3.05 32.46 14.68
CA ALA A 192 2.27 33.68 14.46
C ALA A 192 0.96 33.45 13.68
N SER A 193 0.87 32.36 12.93
CA SER A 193 -0.30 32.03 12.13
C SER A 193 -1.34 31.20 12.90
N GLY A 194 -0.96 30.58 14.03
CA GLY A 194 -1.84 29.80 14.90
C GLY A 194 -1.63 28.29 14.81
N ALA A 195 -0.65 27.82 14.04
CA ALA A 195 -0.27 26.43 13.99
C ALA A 195 0.49 26.02 15.27
N LEU A 196 0.11 24.89 15.86
CA LEU A 196 0.83 24.28 16.98
C LEU A 196 2.08 23.59 16.45
N SER A 197 3.24 23.92 17.01
CA SER A 197 4.51 23.27 16.72
C SER A 197 5.07 22.61 17.98
N ILE A 198 5.31 21.30 17.89
CA ILE A 198 6.03 20.51 18.89
C ILE A 198 7.33 20.07 18.24
N GLN A 199 8.46 20.51 18.77
CA GLN A 199 9.75 20.23 18.16
C GLN A 199 10.82 19.84 19.17
N SER A 200 11.80 19.06 18.71
CA SER A 200 12.98 18.64 19.45
C SER A 200 14.23 18.75 18.59
N GLN A 201 15.32 19.20 19.20
CA GLN A 201 16.63 19.31 18.57
C GLN A 201 17.71 18.80 19.53
N LEU A 202 18.45 17.80 19.07
CA LEU A 202 19.69 17.34 19.70
C LEU A 202 20.89 18.05 19.07
N ASN A 203 22.01 18.10 19.79
CA ASN A 203 23.22 18.74 19.29
C ASN A 203 23.70 18.13 17.97
N GLY A 204 23.95 18.98 16.96
CA GLY A 204 24.37 18.55 15.63
C GLY A 204 23.34 17.73 14.84
N LYS A 205 22.08 17.65 15.30
CA LYS A 205 20.98 16.97 14.60
C LYS A 205 19.97 17.97 14.05
N PRO A 206 19.28 17.65 12.95
CA PRO A 206 18.18 18.47 12.45
C PRO A 206 17.03 18.51 13.48
N VAL A 207 16.18 19.52 13.35
CA VAL A 207 14.97 19.64 14.17
C VAL A 207 13.95 18.60 13.75
N TYR A 208 13.44 17.82 14.68
CA TYR A 208 12.29 16.93 14.46
C TYR A 208 11.06 17.67 14.95
N LYS A 209 10.07 17.84 14.07
CA LYS A 209 8.92 18.71 14.34
C LYS A 209 7.62 18.04 13.91
N VAL A 210 6.62 18.13 14.78
CA VAL A 210 5.22 17.85 14.47
C VAL A 210 4.48 19.17 14.49
N THR A 211 3.70 19.43 13.44
CA THR A 211 2.88 20.64 13.33
C THR A 211 1.43 20.26 13.15
N ILE A 212 0.53 20.86 13.94
CA ILE A 212 -0.90 20.92 13.63
C ILE A 212 -1.14 22.28 13.02
N THR A 213 -1.42 22.29 11.72
CA THR A 213 -1.66 23.53 10.95
C THR A 213 -3.02 24.14 11.30
N GLU A 214 -3.25 25.39 10.87
CA GLU A 214 -4.52 26.10 11.11
C GLU A 214 -5.74 25.42 10.47
N ASP A 215 -5.53 24.73 9.35
CA ASP A 215 -6.53 23.92 8.66
C ASP A 215 -6.68 22.51 9.26
N GLY A 216 -5.95 22.21 10.34
CA GLY A 216 -6.09 20.98 11.12
C GLY A 216 -5.29 19.78 10.60
N ALA A 217 -4.42 19.96 9.61
CA ALA A 217 -3.55 18.89 9.14
C ALA A 217 -2.42 18.60 10.14
N ILE A 218 -2.11 17.32 10.35
CA ILE A 218 -0.98 16.88 11.17
C ILE A 218 0.20 16.59 10.24
N GLN A 219 1.29 17.32 10.44
CA GLN A 219 2.46 17.30 9.57
C GLN A 219 3.72 16.90 10.33
N PHE A 220 4.53 16.03 9.73
CA PHE A 220 5.77 15.53 10.29
C PHE A 220 6.97 16.05 9.49
N TYR A 221 7.95 16.64 10.17
CA TYR A 221 9.10 17.31 9.57
C TYR A 221 10.43 16.83 10.15
N ILE A 222 11.45 16.78 9.29
CA ILE A 222 12.87 16.82 9.68
C ILE A 222 13.51 18.05 9.04
N GLY A 223 14.00 18.96 9.86
CA GLY A 223 14.35 20.32 9.44
C GLY A 223 13.14 20.98 8.79
N ASP A 224 13.32 21.45 7.55
CA ASP A 224 12.25 22.04 6.75
C ASP A 224 11.58 21.04 5.78
N THR A 225 12.00 19.78 5.80
CA THR A 225 11.48 18.75 4.89
C THR A 225 10.23 18.11 5.47
N LEU A 226 9.08 18.28 4.80
CA LEU A 226 7.84 17.58 5.12
C LEU A 226 7.95 16.11 4.71
N LEU A 227 7.81 15.21 5.67
CA LEU A 227 7.88 13.76 5.44
C LEU A 227 6.50 13.14 5.23
N ALA A 228 5.51 13.58 6.01
CA ALA A 228 4.17 13.03 6.00
C ALA A 228 3.16 14.11 6.41
N SER A 229 1.95 14.04 5.84
CA SER A 229 0.82 14.89 6.18
C SER A 229 -0.43 14.04 6.29
N LEU A 230 -1.22 14.26 7.34
CA LEU A 230 -2.52 13.62 7.56
C LEU A 230 -3.59 14.70 7.68
N ASP A 231 -4.61 14.62 6.84
CA ASP A 231 -5.80 15.48 6.88
C ASP A 231 -7.07 14.65 6.67
N SER A 232 -8.22 15.33 6.49
CA SER A 232 -9.52 14.68 6.27
C SER A 232 -9.62 13.89 4.96
N ASN A 233 -8.74 14.14 3.99
CA ASN A 233 -8.66 13.40 2.73
C ASN A 233 -7.75 12.17 2.82
N GLY A 234 -6.98 12.03 3.91
CA GLY A 234 -6.16 10.87 4.21
C GLY A 234 -4.70 11.22 4.48
N MET A 235 -3.82 10.22 4.33
CA MET A 235 -2.40 10.33 4.60
C MET A 235 -1.59 10.45 3.31
N THR A 236 -0.79 11.51 3.19
CA THR A 236 0.23 11.66 2.16
C THR A 236 1.61 11.40 2.74
N LEU A 237 2.38 10.50 2.13
CA LEU A 237 3.76 10.21 2.49
C LEU A 237 4.70 10.70 1.38
N LYS A 238 5.68 11.53 1.74
CA LYS A 238 6.70 12.09 0.83
C LYS A 238 8.04 11.35 0.91
N VAL A 239 8.10 10.29 1.71
CA VAL A 239 9.28 9.43 1.90
C VAL A 239 8.91 7.96 1.75
N THR A 240 9.90 7.13 1.45
CA THR A 240 9.73 5.68 1.36
C THR A 240 9.34 5.08 2.70
N MET A 241 8.37 4.17 2.69
CA MET A 241 8.03 3.34 3.85
C MET A 241 8.81 2.02 3.82
N SER A 242 9.43 1.65 4.94
CA SER A 242 9.96 0.30 5.15
C SER A 242 9.13 -0.36 6.25
N LEU A 243 8.37 -1.39 5.89
CA LEU A 243 7.44 -2.09 6.78
C LEU A 243 7.52 -3.60 6.54
N ASN A 244 7.26 -4.40 7.58
CA ASN A 244 7.11 -5.85 7.46
C ASN A 244 5.74 -6.25 6.87
N SER A 245 4.72 -5.43 7.10
CA SER A 245 3.36 -5.63 6.61
C SER A 245 2.58 -4.32 6.57
N ILE A 246 1.69 -4.18 5.59
CA ILE A 246 0.70 -3.10 5.53
C ILE A 246 -0.68 -3.68 5.24
N LYS A 247 -1.70 -3.23 5.98
CA LYS A 247 -3.11 -3.50 5.72
C LYS A 247 -3.78 -2.22 5.24
N ALA A 248 -4.16 -2.18 3.98
CA ALA A 248 -4.85 -1.05 3.35
C ALA A 248 -6.27 -1.50 2.98
N GLY A 249 -7.23 -1.20 3.86
CA GLY A 249 -8.58 -1.74 3.77
C GLY A 249 -8.59 -3.27 3.91
N ASN A 250 -9.14 -3.96 2.91
CA ASN A 250 -9.23 -5.42 2.90
C ASN A 250 -7.98 -6.10 2.31
N ILE A 251 -7.03 -5.35 1.76
CA ILE A 251 -5.81 -5.88 1.14
C ILE A 251 -4.66 -5.84 2.15
N VAL A 252 -3.92 -6.93 2.23
CA VAL A 252 -2.69 -7.03 3.02
C VAL A 252 -1.52 -7.31 2.08
N VAL A 253 -0.45 -6.53 2.25
CA VAL A 253 0.87 -6.81 1.67
C VAL A 253 1.80 -7.19 2.82
N ALA A 254 2.29 -8.42 2.81
CA ALA A 254 3.17 -8.95 3.86
C ALA A 254 4.11 -10.01 3.29
N SER A 255 5.38 -9.97 3.70
CA SER A 255 6.44 -10.83 3.15
C SER A 255 6.47 -10.75 1.61
N ASN A 256 6.19 -11.85 0.91
CA ASN A 256 6.13 -11.93 -0.56
C ASN A 256 4.69 -12.11 -1.07
N HIS A 257 3.68 -11.68 -0.31
CA HIS A 257 2.27 -11.92 -0.61
C HIS A 257 1.47 -10.62 -0.72
N ILE A 258 0.47 -10.64 -1.61
CA ILE A 258 -0.62 -9.67 -1.71
C ILE A 258 -1.91 -10.47 -1.65
N TYR A 259 -2.74 -10.27 -0.63
CA TYR A 259 -3.95 -11.09 -0.40
C TYR A 259 -5.11 -10.30 0.24
N ASN A 260 -6.32 -10.81 0.08
CA ASN A 260 -7.54 -10.25 0.66
C ASN A 260 -7.81 -10.88 2.04
N THR A 261 -8.19 -10.06 3.03
CA THR A 261 -8.58 -10.48 4.39
C THR A 261 -9.98 -10.03 4.81
N GLY A 262 -10.71 -9.37 3.92
CA GLY A 262 -12.01 -8.76 4.21
C GLY A 262 -13.20 -9.71 4.09
N VAL A 263 -13.05 -10.85 3.40
CA VAL A 263 -14.14 -11.80 3.13
C VAL A 263 -13.72 -13.19 3.59
N ALA A 264 -14.42 -13.74 4.57
CA ALA A 264 -14.21 -15.10 5.09
C ALA A 264 -15.05 -16.14 4.32
N ALA A 265 -14.92 -16.14 2.99
CA ALA A 265 -15.60 -17.07 2.08
C ALA A 265 -14.73 -17.26 0.83
N ASP A 266 -15.03 -18.30 0.03
CA ASP A 266 -14.31 -18.64 -1.21
C ASP A 266 -14.53 -17.65 -2.37
N THR A 267 -15.00 -16.45 -2.05
CA THR A 267 -15.31 -15.35 -2.98
C THR A 267 -14.46 -14.10 -2.74
N GLY A 268 -13.51 -14.15 -1.79
CA GLY A 268 -12.55 -13.07 -1.58
C GLY A 268 -11.69 -12.81 -2.82
N SER A 269 -11.60 -11.56 -3.27
CA SER A 269 -10.94 -11.18 -4.52
C SER A 269 -9.98 -10.00 -4.36
N ILE A 270 -8.99 -9.93 -5.26
CA ILE A 270 -8.19 -8.72 -5.48
C ILE A 270 -8.45 -8.28 -6.91
N ASN A 271 -9.10 -7.12 -7.03
CA ASN A 271 -9.38 -6.51 -8.32
C ASN A 271 -8.21 -5.60 -8.70
N ILE A 272 -7.45 -5.98 -9.74
CA ILE A 272 -6.33 -5.20 -10.28
C ILE A 272 -6.80 -4.54 -11.56
N ASN A 273 -6.77 -3.20 -11.60
CA ASN A 273 -7.12 -2.40 -12.78
C ASN A 273 -8.54 -2.66 -13.32
N MET A 274 -9.52 -2.85 -12.43
CA MET A 274 -10.93 -3.04 -12.81
C MET A 274 -11.65 -1.71 -13.09
N LEU A 275 -11.26 -0.66 -12.37
CA LEU A 275 -11.89 0.66 -12.45
C LEU A 275 -11.13 1.56 -13.43
N GLY A 276 -11.87 2.38 -14.19
CA GLY A 276 -11.29 3.35 -15.12
C GLY A 276 -10.78 4.61 -14.40
N TYR A 277 -10.54 5.68 -15.18
CA TYR A 277 -10.12 6.96 -14.60
C TYR A 277 -11.08 7.45 -13.52
N ASN A 278 -10.56 7.78 -12.33
CA ASN A 278 -11.36 8.25 -11.20
C ASN A 278 -12.60 7.39 -10.94
N GLU A 279 -12.43 6.06 -11.01
CA GLU A 279 -13.50 5.08 -10.78
C GLU A 279 -14.63 5.07 -11.84
N GLY A 280 -14.49 5.86 -12.92
CA GLY A 280 -15.45 5.92 -14.03
C GLY A 280 -15.22 4.87 -15.12
N ASP A 281 -16.04 4.91 -16.17
CA ASP A 281 -16.06 3.95 -17.29
C ASP A 281 -15.64 4.54 -18.66
N SER A 282 -15.39 5.84 -18.73
CA SER A 282 -15.11 6.54 -19.99
C SER A 282 -13.71 6.28 -20.55
N TYR A 283 -12.75 5.95 -19.68
CA TYR A 283 -11.34 5.77 -20.05
C TYR A 283 -10.79 4.45 -19.53
N TYR A 284 -10.46 3.56 -20.46
CA TYR A 284 -9.78 2.31 -20.18
C TYR A 284 -8.38 2.53 -19.58
N ARG A 285 -7.87 1.48 -18.94
CA ARG A 285 -6.56 1.44 -18.28
C ARG A 285 -5.84 0.17 -18.67
N ASP A 286 -4.53 0.24 -18.84
CA ASP A 286 -3.71 -0.90 -19.20
C ASP A 286 -2.94 -1.42 -17.97
N THR A 287 -2.72 -2.73 -17.89
CA THR A 287 -1.93 -3.36 -16.82
C THR A 287 -0.66 -3.95 -17.42
N LYS A 288 0.50 -3.69 -16.81
CA LYS A 288 1.79 -4.27 -17.22
C LYS A 288 2.45 -4.99 -16.05
N ILE A 289 2.90 -6.21 -16.28
CA ILE A 289 3.74 -6.99 -15.36
C ILE A 289 5.09 -7.21 -16.04
N GLY A 290 6.17 -6.88 -15.33
CA GLY A 290 7.53 -6.96 -15.85
C GLY A 290 8.35 -8.12 -15.30
N ASP A 291 9.55 -8.28 -15.86
CA ASP A 291 10.56 -9.28 -15.46
C ASP A 291 11.45 -8.84 -14.28
N GLY A 292 11.19 -7.66 -13.70
CA GLY A 292 12.03 -7.05 -12.67
C GLY A 292 13.29 -6.34 -13.20
N LYS A 293 13.48 -6.26 -14.52
CA LYS A 293 14.58 -5.57 -15.21
C LYS A 293 14.08 -4.60 -16.27
N ASN A 294 12.93 -3.97 -15.99
CA ASN A 294 12.32 -2.96 -16.84
C ASN A 294 11.82 -3.48 -18.21
N THR A 295 11.54 -4.78 -18.34
CA THR A 295 10.91 -5.37 -19.53
C THR A 295 9.52 -5.89 -19.19
N VAL A 296 8.52 -5.61 -20.02
CA VAL A 296 7.15 -6.11 -19.86
C VAL A 296 7.08 -7.57 -20.33
N ILE A 297 6.48 -8.46 -19.54
CA ILE A 297 6.27 -9.88 -19.88
C ILE A 297 4.80 -10.23 -20.07
N LEU A 298 3.88 -9.48 -19.43
CA LEU A 298 2.43 -9.55 -19.63
C LEU A 298 1.86 -8.13 -19.69
N GLU A 299 1.07 -7.86 -20.72
CA GLU A 299 0.32 -6.62 -20.89
C GLU A 299 -1.17 -6.93 -21.11
N ILE A 300 -2.03 -6.18 -20.42
CA ILE A 300 -3.47 -6.17 -20.63
C ILE A 300 -3.82 -4.80 -21.19
N ILE A 301 -4.33 -4.76 -22.42
CA ILE A 301 -4.80 -3.52 -23.06
C ILE A 301 -6.28 -3.37 -22.81
N GLY A 302 -6.68 -2.40 -21.98
CA GLY A 302 -8.06 -2.28 -21.50
C GLY A 302 -9.07 -2.04 -22.62
N LYS A 303 -8.73 -1.19 -23.61
CA LYS A 303 -9.63 -0.82 -24.71
C LYS A 303 -9.96 -1.98 -25.64
N SER A 304 -8.97 -2.79 -26.00
CA SER A 304 -9.13 -3.95 -26.88
C SER A 304 -9.41 -5.25 -26.12
N LYS A 305 -9.27 -5.24 -24.80
CA LYS A 305 -9.35 -6.42 -23.92
C LYS A 305 -8.33 -7.51 -24.27
N ALA A 306 -7.23 -7.12 -24.90
CA ALA A 306 -6.18 -8.05 -25.31
C ALA A 306 -5.25 -8.37 -24.13
N SER A 307 -4.92 -9.64 -23.96
CA SER A 307 -3.85 -10.11 -23.08
C SER A 307 -2.67 -10.53 -23.94
N ILE A 308 -1.56 -9.79 -23.84
CA ILE A 308 -0.36 -10.00 -24.66
C ILE A 308 0.74 -10.55 -23.77
N PHE A 309 1.26 -11.71 -24.14
CA PHE A 309 2.40 -12.35 -23.49
C PHE A 309 3.65 -12.09 -24.34
N TYR A 310 4.58 -11.29 -23.83
CA TYR A 310 5.86 -11.02 -24.52
C TYR A 310 6.92 -12.10 -24.24
N GLY A 311 6.73 -12.87 -23.16
CA GLY A 311 7.52 -14.04 -22.84
C GLY A 311 6.88 -15.36 -23.32
N PRO A 312 7.62 -16.47 -23.30
CA PRO A 312 7.06 -17.79 -23.61
C PRO A 312 5.98 -18.19 -22.60
N VAL A 313 4.83 -18.64 -23.11
CA VAL A 313 3.74 -19.17 -22.30
C VAL A 313 3.95 -20.67 -22.06
N LYS A 314 4.26 -21.05 -20.83
CA LYS A 314 4.37 -22.45 -20.40
C LYS A 314 3.14 -22.82 -19.58
N ILE A 315 2.33 -23.73 -20.09
CA ILE A 315 1.15 -24.27 -19.40
C ILE A 315 1.51 -25.68 -18.92
N SER A 316 1.38 -25.96 -17.62
CA SER A 316 1.72 -27.26 -17.02
C SER A 316 0.73 -27.59 -15.91
N HIS A 317 0.11 -28.76 -16.00
CA HIS A 317 -0.83 -29.27 -15.01
C HIS A 317 -0.85 -30.80 -15.05
N ALA A 318 -1.28 -31.45 -13.97
CA ALA A 318 -1.39 -32.91 -13.91
C ALA A 318 -2.64 -33.43 -14.66
N ASP A 319 -3.66 -32.59 -14.83
CA ASP A 319 -4.89 -32.97 -15.53
C ASP A 319 -4.69 -33.12 -17.04
N SER A 320 -5.51 -33.98 -17.65
CA SER A 320 -5.49 -34.24 -19.09
C SER A 320 -5.97 -33.07 -19.95
N SER A 321 -6.77 -32.15 -19.39
CA SER A 321 -7.29 -30.96 -20.10
C SER A 321 -6.47 -29.71 -19.75
N LEU A 322 -5.29 -29.60 -20.36
CA LEU A 322 -4.34 -28.53 -20.04
C LEU A 322 -4.74 -27.14 -20.57
N LEU A 323 -5.36 -27.08 -21.75
CA LEU A 323 -5.80 -25.85 -22.40
C LEU A 323 -7.19 -26.07 -23.00
N SER A 324 -8.14 -25.23 -22.61
CA SER A 324 -9.50 -25.21 -23.17
C SER A 324 -9.74 -23.90 -23.91
N LEU A 325 -10.12 -24.00 -25.18
CA LEU A 325 -10.53 -22.86 -26.00
C LEU A 325 -12.06 -22.87 -26.11
N LYS A 326 -12.71 -21.81 -25.63
CA LYS A 326 -14.17 -21.70 -25.59
C LYS A 326 -14.61 -20.43 -26.31
N ASN A 327 -15.56 -20.57 -27.24
CA ASN A 327 -16.34 -19.43 -27.69
C ASN A 327 -17.32 -19.02 -26.57
N ALA A 328 -17.20 -17.79 -26.08
CA ALA A 328 -17.98 -17.32 -24.94
C ALA A 328 -19.47 -17.06 -25.27
N SER A 329 -19.81 -16.94 -26.56
CA SER A 329 -21.11 -16.45 -27.01
C SER A 329 -21.91 -17.45 -27.83
N LEU A 330 -21.25 -18.30 -28.62
CA LEU A 330 -21.91 -19.15 -29.61
C LEU A 330 -21.84 -20.66 -29.22
N PRO A 331 -22.97 -21.40 -29.24
CA PRO A 331 -22.99 -22.84 -29.02
C PRO A 331 -22.63 -23.64 -30.30
N LYS A 332 -22.36 -24.95 -30.15
CA LYS A 332 -22.01 -25.84 -31.28
C LYS A 332 -23.07 -25.94 -32.38
N THR A 333 -24.33 -25.65 -32.05
CA THR A 333 -25.47 -25.67 -32.99
C THR A 333 -25.54 -24.40 -33.83
N ASP A 334 -24.75 -23.37 -33.50
CA ASP A 334 -24.74 -22.12 -34.24
C ASP A 334 -23.86 -22.23 -35.48
N ASN A 335 -24.42 -21.90 -36.65
CA ASN A 335 -23.70 -21.95 -37.91
C ASN A 335 -22.58 -20.89 -38.00
N GLN A 336 -22.67 -19.80 -37.23
CA GLN A 336 -21.66 -18.75 -37.14
C GLN A 336 -20.50 -19.06 -36.18
N LEU A 337 -20.54 -20.20 -35.47
CA LEU A 337 -19.45 -20.59 -34.58
C LEU A 337 -18.13 -20.75 -35.35
N ILE A 338 -17.25 -19.77 -35.15
CA ILE A 338 -15.84 -19.77 -35.57
C ILE A 338 -14.99 -19.66 -34.32
N THR A 339 -13.95 -20.49 -34.22
CA THR A 339 -12.96 -20.44 -33.13
C THR A 339 -11.66 -21.04 -33.63
N CYS A 340 -10.61 -20.21 -33.71
CA CYS A 340 -9.32 -20.60 -34.26
C CYS A 340 -8.17 -20.14 -33.35
N LEU A 341 -7.12 -20.94 -33.32
CA LEU A 341 -5.78 -20.49 -33.01
C LEU A 341 -5.21 -19.86 -34.28
N ASN A 342 -4.78 -18.61 -34.20
CA ASN A 342 -4.21 -17.87 -35.32
C ASN A 342 -2.70 -17.71 -35.13
N TRP A 343 -1.96 -17.90 -36.21
CA TRP A 343 -0.57 -17.45 -36.32
C TRP A 343 -0.54 -16.22 -37.20
N GLU A 344 0.08 -15.16 -36.70
CA GLU A 344 0.22 -13.88 -37.38
C GLU A 344 1.70 -13.50 -37.50
N ASP A 345 2.04 -12.76 -38.55
CA ASP A 345 3.35 -12.15 -38.68
C ASP A 345 3.46 -10.84 -37.87
N LYS A 346 4.60 -10.15 -37.96
CA LYS A 346 4.83 -8.88 -37.25
C LYS A 346 3.89 -7.74 -37.69
N ASN A 347 3.23 -7.87 -38.83
CA ASN A 347 2.30 -6.88 -39.39
C ASN A 347 0.82 -7.27 -39.13
N SER A 348 0.58 -8.29 -38.30
CA SER A 348 -0.76 -8.84 -38.01
C SER A 348 -1.44 -9.53 -39.21
N GLU A 349 -0.68 -10.00 -40.19
CA GLU A 349 -1.21 -10.80 -41.29
C GLU A 349 -1.27 -12.29 -40.92
N GLN A 350 -2.40 -12.96 -41.17
CA GLN A 350 -2.60 -14.37 -40.81
C GLN A 350 -1.77 -15.31 -41.70
N ILE A 351 -0.75 -15.96 -41.13
CA ILE A 351 0.15 -16.90 -41.82
C ILE A 351 -0.26 -18.37 -41.65
N GLY A 352 -1.17 -18.66 -40.72
CA GLY A 352 -1.75 -19.99 -40.54
C GLY A 352 -2.80 -20.00 -39.45
N TYR A 353 -3.58 -21.09 -39.38
CA TYR A 353 -4.55 -21.28 -38.31
C TYR A 353 -4.90 -22.76 -38.07
N MET A 354 -5.48 -23.02 -36.91
CA MET A 354 -6.06 -24.30 -36.53
C MET A 354 -7.39 -24.05 -35.82
N GLY A 355 -8.48 -24.65 -36.31
CA GLY A 355 -9.80 -24.47 -35.69
C GLY A 355 -10.98 -24.58 -36.66
N TYR A 356 -12.15 -24.16 -36.18
CA TYR A 356 -13.35 -24.00 -36.99
C TYR A 356 -13.30 -22.62 -37.64
N SER A 357 -12.96 -22.56 -38.93
CA SER A 357 -12.69 -21.32 -39.66
C SER A 357 -13.75 -20.97 -40.72
N ASN A 358 -14.74 -21.84 -40.92
CA ASN A 358 -15.75 -21.71 -41.95
C ASN A 358 -17.16 -21.88 -41.35
N ILE A 359 -18.12 -21.14 -41.90
CA ILE A 359 -19.54 -21.25 -41.53
C ILE A 359 -20.31 -22.24 -42.41
N SER A 360 -19.77 -22.63 -43.58
CA SER A 360 -20.46 -23.52 -44.52
C SER A 360 -20.44 -24.99 -44.09
N ASN A 361 -19.48 -25.38 -43.26
CA ASN A 361 -19.37 -26.73 -42.69
C ASN A 361 -18.84 -26.62 -41.26
N LYS A 362 -18.76 -27.76 -40.56
CA LYS A 362 -18.26 -27.86 -39.19
C LYS A 362 -16.96 -28.64 -39.12
N ASP A 363 -16.16 -28.53 -40.18
CA ASP A 363 -14.87 -29.20 -40.29
C ASP A 363 -13.84 -28.45 -39.44
N LEU A 364 -12.97 -29.21 -38.78
CA LEU A 364 -11.79 -28.66 -38.11
C LEU A 364 -10.67 -28.54 -39.15
N TYR A 365 -10.16 -27.33 -39.34
CA TYR A 365 -9.12 -27.05 -40.32
C TYR A 365 -7.76 -26.88 -39.65
N ILE A 366 -6.72 -27.36 -40.35
CA ILE A 366 -5.32 -27.03 -40.08
C ILE A 366 -4.77 -26.46 -41.38
N LYS A 367 -4.44 -25.16 -41.39
CA LYS A 367 -4.00 -24.47 -42.61
C LYS A 367 -2.70 -23.70 -42.38
N ASN A 368 -1.78 -23.87 -43.31
CA ASN A 368 -0.58 -23.05 -43.46
C ASN A 368 -0.73 -22.22 -44.75
N ASN A 369 -0.58 -20.89 -44.67
CA ASN A 369 -0.71 -19.99 -45.82
C ASN A 369 0.64 -19.70 -46.51
N ILE A 370 1.76 -20.04 -45.89
CA ILE A 370 3.10 -19.65 -46.37
C ILE A 370 3.99 -20.84 -46.76
N GLY A 371 3.57 -22.07 -46.44
CA GLY A 371 4.35 -23.27 -46.75
C GLY A 371 3.56 -24.56 -46.59
N ASN A 372 4.29 -25.66 -46.45
CA ASN A 372 3.73 -27.01 -46.35
C ASN A 372 3.31 -27.37 -44.91
N LEU A 373 2.47 -28.40 -44.78
CA LEU A 373 2.28 -29.14 -43.54
C LEU A 373 3.23 -30.34 -43.55
N VAL A 374 4.10 -30.46 -42.54
CA VAL A 374 5.07 -31.56 -42.40
C VAL A 374 4.71 -32.40 -41.18
N LEU A 375 4.53 -33.70 -41.37
CA LEU A 375 4.24 -34.68 -40.31
C LEU A 375 5.36 -35.74 -40.35
N ASN A 376 6.16 -35.84 -39.27
CA ASN A 376 7.43 -36.59 -39.26
C ASN A 376 7.32 -37.99 -38.62
N ASN A 377 6.17 -38.65 -38.75
CA ASN A 377 5.90 -40.01 -38.27
C ASN A 377 4.66 -40.57 -39.00
N ASP A 378 4.27 -41.80 -38.68
CA ASP A 378 3.06 -42.41 -39.23
C ASP A 378 1.81 -41.60 -38.89
N VAL A 379 0.96 -41.41 -39.90
CA VAL A 379 -0.35 -40.79 -39.76
C VAL A 379 -1.40 -41.87 -39.92
N TYR A 380 -2.04 -42.23 -38.81
CA TYR A 380 -3.16 -43.17 -38.82
C TYR A 380 -4.46 -42.44 -39.13
N VAL A 381 -5.12 -42.84 -40.22
CA VAL A 381 -6.43 -42.31 -40.61
C VAL A 381 -7.45 -43.43 -40.51
N THR A 382 -8.33 -43.36 -39.50
CA THR A 382 -9.43 -44.33 -39.32
C THR A 382 -10.56 -44.12 -40.33
N GLY A 383 -10.71 -42.88 -40.80
CA GLY A 383 -11.66 -42.49 -41.84
C GLY A 383 -11.08 -42.60 -43.25
N LYS A 384 -11.67 -41.84 -44.18
CA LYS A 384 -11.16 -41.72 -45.55
C LYS A 384 -10.08 -40.66 -45.63
N LEU A 385 -9.04 -40.94 -46.40
CA LEU A 385 -8.04 -39.94 -46.79
C LEU A 385 -8.37 -39.44 -48.20
N PHE A 386 -8.57 -38.14 -48.34
CA PHE A 386 -8.84 -37.50 -49.62
C PHE A 386 -7.65 -36.67 -50.10
N VAL A 387 -7.26 -36.82 -51.36
CA VAL A 387 -6.25 -35.98 -52.04
C VAL A 387 -6.89 -35.37 -53.28
N GLY A 388 -6.99 -34.04 -53.32
CA GLY A 388 -7.70 -33.35 -54.40
C GLY A 388 -9.16 -33.77 -54.56
N GLY A 389 -9.82 -34.16 -53.46
CA GLY A 389 -11.19 -34.68 -53.45
C GLY A 389 -11.33 -36.17 -53.78
N ILE A 390 -10.23 -36.89 -54.02
CA ILE A 390 -10.25 -38.32 -54.39
C ILE A 390 -9.92 -39.18 -53.16
N ASP A 391 -10.76 -40.17 -52.89
CA ASP A 391 -10.53 -41.20 -51.85
C ASP A 391 -9.34 -42.09 -52.25
N VAL A 392 -8.25 -42.04 -51.48
CA VAL A 392 -6.99 -42.74 -51.78
C VAL A 392 -7.16 -44.26 -51.72
N ILE A 393 -8.04 -44.77 -50.85
CA ILE A 393 -8.26 -46.23 -50.70
C ILE A 393 -8.97 -46.78 -51.93
N ALA A 394 -9.87 -46.01 -52.54
CA ALA A 394 -10.64 -46.43 -53.71
C ALA A 394 -9.79 -46.65 -54.97
N ARG A 395 -8.49 -46.31 -54.97
CA ARG A 395 -7.66 -46.30 -56.18
C ARG A 395 -6.45 -47.24 -56.18
N THR A 396 -6.03 -47.84 -55.06
CA THR A 396 -4.59 -48.15 -54.90
C THR A 396 -4.19 -49.64 -54.77
N ILE A 397 -5.08 -50.64 -54.64
CA ILE A 397 -4.59 -52.04 -54.50
C ILE A 397 -5.51 -53.09 -55.15
N GLU A 398 -5.35 -53.34 -56.45
CA GLU A 398 -5.47 -54.71 -56.96
C GLU A 398 -4.05 -55.28 -57.03
N TYR A 399 -3.70 -56.20 -56.12
CA TYR A 399 -2.45 -56.95 -56.29
C TYR A 399 -2.55 -57.74 -57.60
N PRO A 400 -1.59 -57.62 -58.55
CA PRO A 400 -1.62 -58.42 -59.76
C PRO A 400 -1.58 -59.90 -59.37
N LYS A 401 -2.49 -60.71 -59.93
CA LYS A 401 -2.57 -62.17 -59.72
C LYS A 401 -1.17 -62.78 -59.85
N ASP A 402 -0.65 -63.40 -58.80
CA ASP A 402 0.62 -64.13 -58.82
C ASP A 402 0.37 -65.60 -58.47
N SER A 403 0.59 -66.49 -59.43
CA SER A 403 0.37 -67.92 -59.22
C SER A 403 1.49 -68.61 -58.46
N GLY A 404 2.65 -67.96 -58.29
CA GLY A 404 3.91 -68.65 -57.99
C GLY A 404 4.36 -69.59 -59.13
N TRP A 405 5.53 -70.22 -58.97
CA TRP A 405 6.03 -71.23 -59.92
C TRP A 405 5.36 -72.58 -59.69
N ILE A 406 4.68 -73.08 -60.71
CA ILE A 406 3.99 -74.37 -60.70
C ILE A 406 4.75 -75.33 -61.60
N ALA A 407 5.16 -76.48 -61.07
CA ALA A 407 5.82 -77.52 -61.86
C ALA A 407 4.81 -78.27 -62.73
N ILE A 408 5.16 -78.49 -63.99
CA ILE A 408 4.43 -79.33 -64.93
C ILE A 408 5.35 -80.49 -65.31
N ASN A 409 4.96 -81.71 -64.92
CA ASN A 409 5.68 -82.92 -65.33
C ASN A 409 5.33 -83.22 -66.79
N VAL A 410 6.36 -83.42 -67.61
CA VAL A 410 6.22 -83.75 -69.04
C VAL A 410 6.77 -85.15 -69.26
N GLN A 411 5.94 -86.06 -69.80
CA GLN A 411 6.29 -87.46 -69.99
C GLN A 411 6.31 -87.85 -71.46
N ASN A 412 7.40 -88.46 -71.91
CA ASN A 412 7.59 -88.91 -73.29
C ASN A 412 8.43 -90.19 -73.36
N CYS A 413 7.92 -91.26 -73.96
CA CYS A 413 8.62 -92.53 -74.14
C CYS A 413 9.35 -93.06 -72.88
N GLY A 414 8.73 -92.93 -71.70
CA GLY A 414 9.31 -93.36 -70.41
C GLY A 414 10.26 -92.35 -69.74
N ILE A 415 10.53 -91.19 -70.35
CA ILE A 415 11.33 -90.09 -69.79
C ILE A 415 10.39 -89.06 -69.17
N THR A 416 10.75 -88.53 -67.99
CA THR A 416 10.02 -87.43 -67.32
C THR A 416 10.91 -86.20 -67.20
N THR A 417 10.49 -85.07 -67.76
CA THR A 417 11.12 -83.74 -67.60
C THR A 417 10.18 -82.79 -66.85
N LYS A 418 10.69 -81.63 -66.42
CA LYS A 418 9.91 -80.63 -65.67
C LYS A 418 10.00 -79.26 -66.30
N LEU A 419 8.83 -78.71 -66.62
CA LEU A 419 8.64 -77.29 -66.89
C LEU A 419 8.07 -76.60 -65.66
N TYR A 420 8.24 -75.30 -65.58
CA TYR A 420 7.73 -74.44 -64.52
C TYR A 420 6.97 -73.29 -65.16
N VAL A 421 5.73 -73.08 -64.73
CA VAL A 421 4.88 -71.98 -65.20
C VAL A 421 4.54 -71.02 -64.06
N ARG A 422 4.55 -69.71 -64.34
CA ARG A 422 4.08 -68.68 -63.42
C ARG A 422 3.34 -67.59 -64.17
N GLN A 423 2.23 -67.13 -63.61
CA GLN A 423 1.49 -65.95 -64.03
C GLN A 423 1.73 -64.83 -63.02
N VAL A 424 2.10 -63.63 -63.49
CA VAL A 424 2.11 -62.39 -62.70
C VAL A 424 1.29 -61.34 -63.45
N GLY A 425 0.16 -60.93 -62.86
CA GLY A 425 -0.83 -60.08 -63.50
C GLY A 425 -1.34 -60.72 -64.80
N LYS A 426 -1.02 -60.07 -65.93
CA LYS A 426 -1.41 -60.49 -67.28
C LYS A 426 -0.29 -61.21 -68.05
N VAL A 427 0.86 -61.47 -67.43
CA VAL A 427 2.01 -62.12 -68.09
C VAL A 427 2.17 -63.54 -67.56
N VAL A 428 2.35 -64.51 -68.45
CA VAL A 428 2.67 -65.90 -68.13
C VAL A 428 4.02 -66.27 -68.70
N SER A 429 4.87 -66.91 -67.90
CA SER A 429 6.16 -67.45 -68.32
C SER A 429 6.22 -68.94 -68.02
N ILE A 430 6.66 -69.73 -69.00
CA ILE A 430 6.90 -71.17 -68.92
C ILE A 430 8.35 -71.41 -69.24
N GLN A 431 9.08 -72.06 -68.34
CA GLN A 431 10.51 -72.33 -68.52
C GLN A 431 10.94 -73.67 -67.93
N GLY A 432 12.05 -74.22 -68.41
CA GLY A 432 12.65 -75.44 -67.87
C GLY A 432 13.34 -76.26 -68.94
N GLU A 433 13.50 -77.56 -68.68
CA GLU A 433 14.00 -78.52 -69.64
C GLU A 433 12.85 -79.39 -70.14
N LEU A 434 12.82 -79.65 -71.44
CA LEU A 434 11.81 -80.45 -72.11
C LEU A 434 12.49 -81.55 -72.94
N HIS A 435 11.94 -82.76 -72.93
CA HIS A 435 12.28 -83.82 -73.87
C HIS A 435 11.27 -83.86 -75.04
N THR A 436 11.67 -83.48 -76.25
CA THR A 436 10.75 -83.21 -77.38
C THR A 436 9.94 -84.43 -77.85
N HIS A 437 8.62 -84.26 -78.08
CA HIS A 437 7.69 -85.33 -78.48
C HIS A 437 7.55 -85.41 -80.00
N HIS A 438 7.35 -86.61 -80.57
CA HIS A 438 7.10 -86.74 -82.02
C HIS A 438 5.72 -86.22 -82.44
N SER A 439 4.69 -86.45 -81.60
CA SER A 439 3.32 -85.96 -81.83
C SER A 439 2.54 -85.87 -80.50
N GLY A 440 1.35 -85.26 -80.52
CA GLY A 440 0.42 -85.22 -79.39
C GLY A 440 0.62 -84.03 -78.43
N THR A 441 -0.01 -84.13 -77.25
CA THR A 441 0.10 -83.12 -76.18
C THR A 441 1.40 -83.30 -75.41
N ILE A 442 2.15 -82.22 -75.25
CA ILE A 442 3.41 -82.16 -74.52
C ILE A 442 3.11 -81.87 -73.04
N PHE A 443 2.30 -80.84 -72.80
CA PHE A 443 1.85 -80.48 -71.45
C PHE A 443 0.52 -79.72 -71.50
N THR A 444 -0.16 -79.65 -70.35
CA THR A 444 -1.38 -78.87 -70.16
C THR A 444 -1.15 -77.81 -69.09
N LEU A 445 -1.50 -76.56 -69.39
CA LEU A 445 -1.42 -75.46 -68.42
C LEU A 445 -2.35 -75.74 -67.22
N PRO A 446 -1.87 -75.59 -65.97
CA PRO A 446 -2.70 -75.69 -64.77
C PRO A 446 -3.89 -74.72 -64.82
N ASN A 447 -5.03 -75.10 -64.26
CA ASN A 447 -6.25 -74.27 -64.26
C ASN A 447 -6.05 -72.87 -63.63
N THR A 448 -5.08 -72.74 -62.74
CA THR A 448 -4.68 -71.48 -62.09
C THR A 448 -3.96 -70.51 -63.02
N ILE A 449 -3.44 -70.96 -64.16
CA ILE A 449 -2.79 -70.14 -65.18
C ILE A 449 -3.82 -69.83 -66.26
N ASP A 450 -3.98 -68.57 -66.65
CA ASP A 450 -4.91 -68.24 -67.74
C ASP A 450 -4.29 -68.64 -69.09
N PRO A 451 -5.04 -69.25 -70.02
CA PRO A 451 -4.54 -69.62 -71.34
C PRO A 451 -4.22 -68.37 -72.18
N PRO A 452 -3.32 -68.46 -73.18
CA PRO A 452 -3.06 -67.33 -74.07
C PRO A 452 -4.33 -66.95 -74.84
N LYS A 453 -4.57 -65.65 -75.05
CA LYS A 453 -5.74 -65.18 -75.81
C LYS A 453 -5.67 -65.56 -77.30
N TYR A 454 -4.47 -65.62 -77.86
CA TYR A 454 -4.21 -65.97 -79.27
C TYR A 454 -3.22 -67.14 -79.36
N LYS A 455 -3.14 -67.79 -80.54
CA LYS A 455 -2.21 -68.91 -80.77
C LYS A 455 -0.77 -68.45 -80.52
N ILE A 456 -0.03 -69.18 -79.69
CA ILE A 456 1.40 -69.00 -79.47
C ILE A 456 2.15 -70.28 -79.84
N GLY A 457 3.42 -70.15 -80.18
CA GLY A 457 4.26 -71.29 -80.55
C GLY A 457 5.70 -71.14 -80.13
N TYR A 458 6.38 -72.28 -80.00
CA TYR A 458 7.81 -72.37 -79.78
C TYR A 458 8.41 -73.31 -80.81
N SER A 459 9.54 -72.92 -81.40
CA SER A 459 10.26 -73.73 -82.39
C SER A 459 11.69 -73.97 -81.92
N HIS A 460 12.14 -75.21 -82.12
CA HIS A 460 13.51 -75.64 -81.92
C HIS A 460 14.03 -76.23 -83.23
N ASN A 461 15.11 -75.67 -83.76
CA ASN A 461 15.71 -76.09 -85.03
C ASN A 461 17.20 -76.35 -84.83
N LYS A 462 17.67 -77.55 -85.22
CA LYS A 462 19.07 -77.95 -85.06
C LYS A 462 19.49 -78.85 -86.20
N GLY A 463 20.47 -78.41 -87.01
CA GLY A 463 21.32 -79.17 -87.97
C GLY A 463 20.69 -80.18 -88.94
N ARG A 464 19.86 -81.12 -88.46
CA ARG A 464 19.15 -82.16 -89.21
C ARG A 464 17.69 -82.38 -88.77
N GLY A 465 17.13 -81.54 -87.88
CA GLY A 465 15.74 -81.63 -87.46
C GLY A 465 15.07 -80.32 -87.01
N ASN A 466 13.74 -80.28 -87.14
CA ASN A 466 12.87 -79.17 -86.79
C ASN A 466 11.75 -79.69 -85.88
N TRP A 467 11.47 -78.97 -84.79
CA TRP A 467 10.41 -79.32 -83.83
C TRP A 467 9.65 -78.09 -83.36
N HIS A 468 8.33 -78.11 -83.49
CA HIS A 468 7.46 -76.98 -83.18
C HIS A 468 6.31 -77.43 -82.28
N CYS A 469 5.98 -76.61 -81.28
CA CYS A 469 4.78 -76.79 -80.47
C CYS A 469 3.97 -75.52 -80.36
N THR A 470 2.66 -75.65 -80.16
CA THR A 470 1.76 -74.51 -80.05
C THR A 470 0.72 -74.69 -78.95
N ILE A 471 0.26 -73.57 -78.39
CA ILE A 471 -0.94 -73.49 -77.56
C ILE A 471 -1.93 -72.63 -78.34
N GLN A 472 -3.09 -73.18 -78.66
CA GLN A 472 -4.16 -72.43 -79.35
C GLN A 472 -4.77 -71.39 -78.41
N GLY A 473 -5.28 -70.28 -78.98
CA GLY A 473 -5.95 -69.24 -78.19
C GLY A 473 -7.12 -69.81 -77.38
N GLY A 474 -7.18 -69.47 -76.08
CA GLY A 474 -8.18 -69.98 -75.14
C GLY A 474 -8.01 -71.45 -74.73
N GLN A 475 -7.01 -72.16 -75.26
CA GLN A 475 -6.73 -73.54 -74.94
C GLN A 475 -5.55 -73.67 -73.98
N ARG A 476 -5.47 -74.83 -73.29
CA ARG A 476 -4.45 -75.10 -72.27
C ARG A 476 -3.39 -76.11 -72.70
N ASN A 477 -3.67 -76.89 -73.73
CA ASN A 477 -2.78 -77.94 -74.20
C ASN A 477 -1.71 -77.36 -75.12
N CYS A 478 -0.45 -77.59 -74.78
CA CYS A 478 0.66 -77.42 -75.69
C CYS A 478 0.82 -78.70 -76.50
N VAL A 479 0.60 -78.60 -77.80
CA VAL A 479 0.63 -79.74 -78.73
C VAL A 479 1.78 -79.60 -79.71
N VAL A 480 2.36 -80.72 -80.13
CA VAL A 480 3.32 -80.74 -81.25
C VAL A 480 2.57 -80.34 -82.52
N ASP A 481 2.98 -79.23 -83.13
CA ASP A 481 2.41 -78.69 -84.38
C ASP A 481 3.17 -79.21 -85.60
N TYR A 482 4.48 -79.47 -85.45
CA TYR A 482 5.33 -80.01 -86.50
C TYR A 482 6.57 -80.72 -85.92
N CYS A 483 6.96 -81.86 -86.49
CA CYS A 483 8.19 -82.57 -86.14
C CYS A 483 8.81 -83.25 -87.37
N ASN A 484 10.06 -82.93 -87.69
CA ASN A 484 10.88 -83.62 -88.68
C ASN A 484 12.26 -83.88 -88.08
N ASN A 485 12.54 -85.11 -87.60
CA ASN A 485 13.79 -85.49 -86.93
C ASN A 485 14.24 -84.62 -85.73
N GLY A 486 13.35 -83.81 -85.15
CA GLY A 486 13.62 -82.95 -83.98
C GLY A 486 13.00 -83.46 -82.66
N CYS A 487 12.46 -84.68 -82.66
CA CYS A 487 11.93 -85.34 -81.46
C CYS A 487 13.02 -86.14 -80.73
N SER A 488 12.76 -86.47 -79.47
CA SER A 488 13.66 -87.21 -78.58
C SER A 488 14.97 -86.48 -78.23
N GLU A 489 14.92 -85.15 -78.16
CA GLU A 489 16.03 -84.30 -77.72
C GLU A 489 15.70 -83.57 -76.41
N TYR A 490 16.70 -83.36 -75.56
CA TYR A 490 16.61 -82.46 -74.41
C TYR A 490 16.88 -81.02 -74.85
N ILE A 491 15.92 -80.14 -74.60
CA ILE A 491 16.00 -78.72 -74.96
C ILE A 491 15.67 -77.83 -73.77
N GLY A 492 16.35 -76.68 -73.69
CA GLY A 492 15.86 -75.56 -72.90
C GLY A 492 14.57 -75.04 -73.51
N PHE A 493 13.55 -74.84 -72.69
CA PHE A 493 12.24 -74.36 -73.11
C PHE A 493 11.96 -73.01 -72.46
N LEU A 494 11.53 -72.03 -73.26
CA LEU A 494 11.03 -70.75 -72.78
C LEU A 494 9.86 -70.30 -73.66
N MET A 495 8.70 -70.11 -73.05
CA MET A 495 7.52 -69.56 -73.71
C MET A 495 6.87 -68.53 -72.80
N THR A 496 6.74 -67.29 -73.28
CA THR A 496 6.12 -66.19 -72.52
C THR A 496 4.96 -65.60 -73.33
N TYR A 497 3.85 -65.31 -72.69
CA TYR A 497 2.69 -64.70 -73.33
C TYR A 497 1.95 -63.73 -72.41
N ILE A 498 1.12 -62.88 -73.03
CA ILE A 498 0.22 -61.94 -72.35
C ILE A 498 -1.22 -62.40 -72.56
N ILE A 499 -2.03 -62.33 -71.50
CA ILE A 499 -3.44 -62.76 -71.43
C ILE A 499 -4.36 -61.66 -71.96
#